data_AF-A0A944J915-F1
#
_entry.id   AF-A0A944J915-F1
#
_cell.length_a   1.000
_cell.length_b   1.000
_cell.length_c   1.000
_cell.angle_alpha   90.00
_cell.angle_beta   90.00
_cell.angle_gamma   90.00
#
_symmetry.space_group_name_H-M   'P 1'
#
loop_
_entity.id
_entity.type
_entity.pdbx_description
1 polymer ?
#
loop_
_entity_poly.entity_id
_entity_poly.type
_entity_poly.pdbx_seq_one_letter_code
_entity_poly.pdbx_strand_id
1 'polypeptide(L)'
;MTTVICPYCFDRAPAARLPYRCLMMATGVRGGAPCDAEPDDAWADFMGPSLPPSRRLRGPVFPAPRTLATLRGTSARQPCPKCGVATSVRVCRRCHNDFPSEYCDQDSRIIALVGAKASGKSTYVSVLVNELRGRVGREYNISLPAMGAETQRRDREMEEDLYERLRLPDTTRPAAMGFNDPLLYRLSVPRRGRFAKGSRHTTLVFFDAAGEDLKSAEAMARYTQYLAAADGIILLVDPLQMGSVRDRGASADGAPLPAVETSPQQIASDLAAQLRSHGRSVSRGRVTTPMAVAVTKTDALRALLGAHSPLLHNATHTGGELDDDDRLAVHEELRSLLSDWDSGVLCRQLENDFAELSYFGLSALGAPPPADAPADAPKSGPQPLRVEDPLLWLLGRRGLVPVRRSRPEEQRESRDRMGKADA
;
A
#
# COMPACT_ATOMS: atom_id res chain seq x y z
N MET A 1 -17.10 0.65 17.35
CA MET A 1 -17.51 -0.35 16.33
C MET A 1 -16.56 -0.21 15.15
N THR A 2 -15.92 -1.30 14.72
CA THR A 2 -14.99 -1.29 13.58
C THR A 2 -15.72 -0.84 12.32
N THR A 3 -15.21 0.21 11.68
CA THR A 3 -15.70 0.65 10.37
C THR A 3 -14.86 -0.02 9.30
N VAL A 4 -15.51 -0.74 8.41
CA VAL A 4 -14.88 -1.43 7.29
C VAL A 4 -15.00 -0.55 6.07
N ILE A 5 -13.89 -0.35 5.37
CA ILE A 5 -13.87 0.25 4.04
C ILE A 5 -13.77 -0.89 3.04
N CYS A 6 -14.67 -0.94 2.07
CA CYS A 6 -14.58 -1.95 1.01
C CYS A 6 -13.32 -1.72 0.16
N PRO A 7 -12.42 -2.70 -0.04
CA PRO A 7 -11.23 -2.51 -0.84
C PRO A 7 -11.54 -2.57 -2.35
N TYR A 8 -12.81 -2.72 -2.76
CA TYR A 8 -13.17 -2.78 -4.18
C TYR A 8 -13.91 -1.53 -4.62
N CYS A 9 -14.86 -1.05 -3.81
CA CYS A 9 -15.71 0.11 -4.14
C CYS A 9 -15.65 1.24 -3.11
N PHE A 10 -14.79 1.12 -2.08
CA PHE A 10 -14.55 2.13 -1.04
C PHE A 10 -15.78 2.56 -0.22
N ASP A 11 -16.91 1.83 -0.33
CA ASP A 11 -18.06 2.00 0.56
C ASP A 11 -17.66 1.74 2.02
N ARG A 12 -18.17 2.58 2.92
CA ARG A 12 -17.90 2.49 4.35
C ARG A 12 -19.11 1.99 5.08
N ALA A 13 -18.93 0.93 5.86
CA ALA A 13 -20.00 0.36 6.67
C ALA A 13 -19.44 -0.14 8.02
N PRO A 14 -20.22 -0.08 9.11
CA PRO A 14 -19.88 -0.79 10.32
C PRO A 14 -19.81 -2.30 10.05
N ALA A 15 -18.77 -2.97 10.54
CA ALA A 15 -18.57 -4.42 10.35
C ALA A 15 -19.82 -5.24 10.76
N ALA A 16 -20.51 -4.82 11.82
CA ALA A 16 -21.73 -5.43 12.36
C ALA A 16 -22.94 -5.38 11.40
N ARG A 17 -22.94 -4.49 10.40
CA ARG A 17 -24.04 -4.30 9.45
C ARG A 17 -23.75 -4.90 8.08
N LEU A 18 -22.61 -5.56 7.90
CA LEU A 18 -22.27 -6.18 6.63
C LEU A 18 -23.09 -7.45 6.41
N PRO A 19 -23.71 -7.62 5.23
CA PRO A 19 -24.38 -8.87 4.88
C PRO A 19 -23.40 -10.04 4.76
N TYR A 20 -23.94 -11.26 4.72
CA TYR A 20 -23.18 -12.50 4.61
C TYR A 20 -23.51 -13.23 3.30
N ARG A 21 -22.56 -14.00 2.77
CA ARG A 21 -22.76 -14.87 1.61
C ARG A 21 -22.87 -16.33 2.03
N CYS A 22 -23.94 -17.00 1.60
CA CYS A 22 -24.02 -18.46 1.67
C CYS A 22 -22.98 -19.08 0.74
N LEU A 23 -22.17 -20.01 1.25
CA LEU A 23 -21.14 -20.68 0.45
C LEU A 23 -21.68 -21.88 -0.36
N MET A 24 -23.00 -22.13 -0.31
CA MET A 24 -23.66 -23.24 -1.00
C MET A 24 -23.03 -24.62 -0.68
N MET A 25 -22.40 -24.73 0.50
CA MET A 25 -21.77 -25.99 0.91
C MET A 25 -22.84 -27.00 1.33
N ALA A 26 -22.58 -28.28 1.04
CA ALA A 26 -23.45 -29.36 1.49
C ALA A 26 -23.57 -29.35 3.02
N THR A 27 -24.79 -29.50 3.52
CA THR A 27 -25.02 -29.65 4.97
C THR A 27 -24.55 -31.04 5.40
N GLY A 28 -23.77 -31.14 6.48
CA GLY A 28 -23.49 -32.43 7.14
C GLY A 28 -24.71 -33.04 7.85
N VAL A 29 -25.90 -32.49 7.64
CA VAL A 29 -27.17 -32.91 8.25
C VAL A 29 -27.92 -33.77 7.24
N ARG A 30 -28.37 -34.96 7.66
CA ARG A 30 -29.21 -35.86 6.84
C ARG A 30 -30.45 -35.10 6.34
N GLY A 31 -30.59 -35.00 5.01
CA GLY A 31 -31.74 -34.36 4.36
C GLY A 31 -31.64 -32.86 4.11
N GLY A 32 -30.54 -32.20 4.51
CA GLY A 32 -30.32 -30.80 4.13
C GLY A 32 -29.76 -30.68 2.71
N ALA A 33 -30.37 -29.82 1.90
CA ALA A 33 -29.88 -29.49 0.57
C ALA A 33 -29.04 -28.20 0.63
N PRO A 34 -27.93 -28.09 -0.14
CA PRO A 34 -27.25 -26.82 -0.33
C PRO A 34 -28.20 -25.81 -1.00
N CYS A 35 -27.98 -24.51 -0.76
CA CYS A 35 -28.69 -23.48 -1.53
C CYS A 35 -28.27 -23.52 -3.00
N ASP A 36 -29.22 -23.27 -3.89
CA ASP A 36 -28.93 -23.00 -5.29
C ASP A 36 -28.20 -21.66 -5.47
N ALA A 37 -27.44 -21.55 -6.56
CA ALA A 37 -26.83 -20.29 -6.95
C ALA A 37 -27.89 -19.34 -7.52
N GLU A 38 -27.84 -18.08 -7.11
CA GLU A 38 -28.78 -17.03 -7.52
C GLU A 38 -28.03 -15.92 -8.27
N PRO A 39 -28.67 -15.23 -9.24
CA PRO A 39 -28.10 -14.05 -9.85
C PRO A 39 -27.76 -12.97 -8.81
N ASP A 40 -26.55 -12.43 -8.87
CA ASP A 40 -26.11 -11.32 -8.04
C ASP A 40 -25.89 -10.07 -8.90
N ASP A 41 -26.97 -9.34 -9.18
CA ASP A 41 -26.95 -8.19 -10.10
C ASP A 41 -26.03 -7.07 -9.60
N ALA A 42 -26.03 -6.77 -8.30
CA ALA A 42 -25.16 -5.73 -7.74
C ALA A 42 -23.67 -6.08 -7.88
N TRP A 43 -23.31 -7.36 -7.78
CA TRP A 43 -21.94 -7.80 -8.08
C TRP A 43 -21.66 -7.80 -9.58
N ALA A 44 -22.59 -8.30 -10.41
CA ALA A 44 -22.44 -8.34 -11.85
C ALA A 44 -22.27 -6.93 -12.46
N ASP A 45 -23.07 -5.97 -12.03
CA ASP A 45 -22.98 -4.57 -12.42
C ASP A 45 -21.64 -3.95 -12.01
N PHE A 46 -21.14 -4.31 -10.82
CA PHE A 46 -19.83 -3.85 -10.37
C PHE A 46 -18.67 -4.42 -11.20
N MET A 47 -18.74 -5.70 -11.57
CA MET A 47 -17.73 -6.38 -12.41
C MET A 47 -17.81 -5.96 -13.88
N GLY A 48 -18.95 -5.45 -14.31
CA GLY A 48 -19.15 -4.90 -15.64
C GLY A 48 -19.55 -5.92 -16.72
N PRO A 49 -19.73 -5.45 -17.96
CA PRO A 49 -20.40 -6.20 -19.02
C PRO A 49 -19.59 -7.39 -19.55
N SER A 50 -18.28 -7.43 -19.31
CA SER A 50 -17.38 -8.52 -19.72
C SER A 50 -17.55 -9.81 -18.90
N LEU A 51 -18.38 -9.78 -17.85
CA LEU A 51 -18.60 -10.92 -16.99
C LEU A 51 -19.51 -11.98 -17.66
N PRO A 52 -19.03 -13.22 -17.88
CA PRO A 52 -19.80 -14.27 -18.52
C PRO A 52 -21.01 -14.68 -17.66
N PRO A 53 -22.14 -15.11 -18.26
CA PRO A 53 -23.36 -15.46 -17.53
C PRO A 53 -23.15 -16.48 -16.41
N SER A 54 -22.28 -17.48 -16.62
CA SER A 54 -21.96 -18.50 -15.63
C SER A 54 -21.29 -17.95 -14.36
N ARG A 55 -20.60 -16.81 -14.44
CA ARG A 55 -20.00 -16.15 -13.27
C ARG A 55 -20.98 -15.25 -12.53
N ARG A 56 -22.12 -14.88 -13.12
CA ARG A 56 -23.15 -14.02 -12.49
C ARG A 56 -23.93 -14.73 -11.38
N LEU A 57 -23.91 -16.06 -11.37
CA LEU A 57 -24.53 -16.87 -10.34
C LEU A 57 -23.59 -17.02 -9.14
N ARG A 58 -24.06 -16.60 -7.96
CA ARG A 58 -23.30 -16.71 -6.71
C ARG A 58 -24.21 -17.23 -5.60
N GLY A 59 -23.61 -17.55 -4.46
CA GLY A 59 -24.38 -17.94 -3.29
C GLY A 59 -25.25 -16.79 -2.77
N PRO A 60 -26.47 -17.09 -2.25
CA PRO A 60 -27.39 -16.07 -1.75
C PRO A 60 -26.77 -15.15 -0.70
N VAL A 61 -27.07 -13.86 -0.80
CA VAL A 61 -26.68 -12.83 0.18
C VAL A 61 -27.82 -12.62 1.18
N PHE A 62 -27.49 -12.56 2.47
CA PHE A 62 -28.48 -12.33 3.52
C PHE A 62 -27.99 -11.33 4.57
N PRO A 63 -28.89 -10.56 5.20
CA PRO A 63 -28.52 -9.52 6.15
C PRO A 63 -27.93 -10.11 7.44
N ALA A 64 -27.06 -9.34 8.11
CA ALA A 64 -26.58 -9.69 9.44
C ALA A 64 -27.78 -9.76 10.43
N PRO A 65 -27.92 -10.84 11.21
CA PRO A 65 -28.97 -10.91 12.22
C PRO A 65 -28.70 -9.89 13.33
N ARG A 66 -29.76 -9.34 13.94
CA ARG A 66 -29.66 -8.31 14.99
C ARG A 66 -29.45 -8.93 16.38
N THR A 67 -28.37 -9.67 16.58
CA THR A 67 -28.03 -10.30 17.86
C THR A 67 -26.96 -9.51 18.63
N LEU A 68 -26.86 -9.72 19.94
CA LEU A 68 -25.79 -9.11 20.77
C LEU A 68 -24.38 -9.46 20.28
N ALA A 69 -24.18 -10.66 19.73
CA ALA A 69 -22.90 -11.11 19.18
C ALA A 69 -22.52 -10.38 17.87
N THR A 70 -23.50 -10.13 16.99
CA THR A 70 -23.24 -9.37 15.75
C THR A 70 -23.04 -7.88 16.03
N LEU A 71 -23.72 -7.32 17.04
CA LEU A 71 -23.51 -5.94 17.50
C LEU A 71 -22.10 -5.69 18.06
N ARG A 72 -21.48 -6.72 18.65
CA ARG A 72 -20.09 -6.66 19.12
C ARG A 72 -19.05 -6.79 17.99
N GLY A 73 -19.48 -7.03 16.75
CA GLY A 73 -18.62 -7.05 15.57
C GLY A 73 -17.63 -8.22 15.52
N THR A 74 -17.76 -9.20 16.41
CA THR A 74 -16.93 -10.42 16.43
C THR A 74 -17.25 -11.30 15.22
N SER A 75 -16.25 -12.05 14.74
CA SER A 75 -16.28 -13.05 13.66
C SER A 75 -17.23 -14.24 13.91
N ALA A 76 -18.49 -13.94 14.26
CA ALA A 76 -19.50 -14.94 14.50
C ALA A 76 -19.99 -15.43 13.14
N ARG A 77 -19.68 -16.69 12.81
CA ARG A 77 -20.30 -17.39 11.68
C ARG A 77 -21.82 -17.28 11.83
N GLN A 78 -22.52 -16.95 10.75
CA GLN A 78 -23.97 -16.83 10.73
C GLN A 78 -24.59 -17.95 9.92
N PRO A 79 -25.60 -18.68 10.44
CA PRO A 79 -26.32 -19.68 9.66
C PRO A 79 -27.08 -19.00 8.52
N CYS A 80 -26.96 -19.55 7.32
CA CYS A 80 -27.78 -19.15 6.20
C CYS A 80 -29.27 -19.38 6.54
N PRO A 81 -30.18 -18.39 6.36
CA PRO A 81 -31.60 -18.57 6.64
C PRO A 81 -32.29 -19.65 5.80
N LYS A 82 -31.72 -20.01 4.64
CA LYS A 82 -32.27 -21.00 3.71
C LYS A 82 -31.79 -22.43 4.01
N CYS A 83 -30.47 -22.66 4.02
CA CYS A 83 -29.91 -24.02 4.23
C CYS A 83 -29.38 -24.29 5.65
N GLY A 84 -29.35 -23.29 6.54
CA GLY A 84 -28.84 -23.44 7.91
C GLY A 84 -27.31 -23.51 8.03
N VAL A 85 -26.55 -23.64 6.94
CA VAL A 85 -25.08 -23.72 6.98
C VAL A 85 -24.48 -22.39 7.42
N ALA A 86 -23.60 -22.45 8.43
CA ALA A 86 -22.93 -21.28 8.96
C ALA A 86 -21.80 -20.78 8.04
N THR A 87 -21.78 -19.48 7.76
CA THR A 87 -20.76 -18.80 6.94
C THR A 87 -20.11 -17.66 7.71
N SER A 88 -18.81 -17.46 7.53
CA SER A 88 -18.09 -16.27 8.01
C SER A 88 -17.86 -15.23 6.91
N VAL A 89 -18.23 -15.53 5.66
CA VAL A 89 -17.98 -14.65 4.52
C VAL A 89 -18.94 -13.48 4.57
N ARG A 90 -18.40 -12.32 4.95
CA ARG A 90 -19.07 -11.03 4.90
C ARG A 90 -18.90 -10.42 3.51
N VAL A 91 -19.86 -9.61 3.13
CA VAL A 91 -19.99 -9.07 1.77
C VAL A 91 -20.13 -7.56 1.84
N CYS A 92 -19.58 -6.85 0.86
CA CYS A 92 -19.84 -5.43 0.71
C CYS A 92 -21.33 -5.19 0.41
N ARG A 93 -22.00 -4.38 1.22
CA ARG A 93 -23.43 -4.03 1.01
C ARG A 93 -23.73 -3.26 -0.28
N ARG A 94 -22.71 -2.77 -0.99
CA ARG A 94 -22.86 -1.94 -2.20
C ARG A 94 -22.51 -2.71 -3.47
N CYS A 95 -21.31 -3.30 -3.53
CA CYS A 95 -20.83 -3.99 -4.75
C CYS A 95 -20.89 -5.51 -4.63
N HIS A 96 -21.38 -6.03 -3.52
CA HIS A 96 -21.51 -7.46 -3.25
C HIS A 96 -20.20 -8.29 -3.38
N ASN A 97 -19.03 -7.65 -3.35
CA ASN A 97 -17.76 -8.37 -3.28
C ASN A 97 -17.59 -9.03 -1.90
N ASP A 98 -17.04 -10.24 -1.92
CA ASP A 98 -16.74 -11.01 -0.73
C ASP A 98 -15.49 -10.43 -0.07
N PHE A 99 -15.56 -10.21 1.24
CA PHE A 99 -14.39 -9.84 2.01
C PHE A 99 -13.59 -11.10 2.35
N PRO A 100 -12.24 -11.07 2.23
CA PRO A 100 -11.40 -12.13 2.75
C PRO A 100 -11.68 -12.37 4.24
N SER A 101 -11.38 -13.59 4.70
CA SER A 101 -11.46 -13.94 6.12
C SER A 101 -10.67 -12.91 6.95
N GLU A 102 -11.22 -12.53 8.10
CA GLU A 102 -10.60 -11.58 9.05
C GLU A 102 -10.50 -10.12 8.58
N TYR A 103 -10.79 -9.80 7.31
CA TYR A 103 -10.75 -8.42 6.81
C TYR A 103 -11.64 -7.48 7.64
N CYS A 104 -12.81 -7.96 8.04
CA CYS A 104 -13.78 -7.21 8.83
C CYS A 104 -13.56 -7.27 10.35
N ASP A 105 -12.56 -8.02 10.82
CA ASP A 105 -12.26 -8.21 12.25
C ASP A 105 -11.18 -7.25 12.77
N GLN A 106 -10.53 -6.52 11.86
CA GLN A 106 -9.41 -5.62 12.15
C GLN A 106 -9.57 -4.30 11.40
N ASP A 107 -8.81 -3.29 11.80
CA ASP A 107 -8.77 -2.03 11.07
C ASP A 107 -8.09 -2.26 9.70
N SER A 108 -8.65 -1.65 8.65
CA SER A 108 -8.03 -1.64 7.32
C SER A 108 -7.30 -0.31 7.10
N ARG A 109 -6.13 -0.38 6.46
CA ARG A 109 -5.31 0.76 6.06
C ARG A 109 -5.11 0.70 4.56
N ILE A 110 -5.64 1.71 3.89
CA ILE A 110 -5.46 1.83 2.44
C ILE A 110 -4.22 2.68 2.21
N ILE A 111 -3.20 2.08 1.60
CA ILE A 111 -2.00 2.81 1.19
C ILE A 111 -2.13 3.08 -0.30
N ALA A 112 -2.23 4.36 -0.63
CA ALA A 112 -2.34 4.76 -2.02
C ALA A 112 -0.97 4.74 -2.70
N LEU A 113 -0.84 4.10 -3.86
CA LEU A 113 0.38 4.14 -4.66
C LEU A 113 0.11 4.93 -5.93
N VAL A 114 0.81 6.04 -6.10
CA VAL A 114 0.61 6.98 -7.19
C VAL A 114 1.95 7.24 -7.87
N GLY A 115 1.96 7.39 -9.19
CA GLY A 115 3.17 7.69 -9.95
C GLY A 115 2.96 7.44 -11.44
N ALA A 116 3.77 8.07 -12.27
CA ALA A 116 3.70 7.95 -13.72
C ALA A 116 3.83 6.50 -14.18
N LYS A 117 3.47 6.20 -15.44
CA LYS A 117 3.89 4.94 -16.06
C LYS A 117 5.42 4.81 -16.01
N ALA A 118 5.91 3.58 -15.89
CA ALA A 118 7.34 3.26 -15.72
C ALA A 118 8.04 3.75 -14.42
N SER A 119 7.31 4.36 -13.47
CA SER A 119 7.85 4.70 -12.12
C SER A 119 8.17 3.50 -11.23
N GLY A 120 7.89 2.27 -11.69
CA GLY A 120 8.24 1.05 -10.97
C GLY A 120 7.25 0.64 -9.88
N LYS A 121 5.98 1.07 -9.93
CA LYS A 121 4.93 0.72 -8.95
C LYS A 121 4.82 -0.79 -8.65
N SER A 122 4.64 -1.62 -9.68
CA SER A 122 4.50 -3.07 -9.52
C SER A 122 5.77 -3.72 -8.96
N THR A 123 6.93 -3.30 -9.46
CA THR A 123 8.24 -3.73 -8.94
C THR A 123 8.41 -3.32 -7.47
N TYR A 124 8.05 -2.09 -7.13
CA TYR A 124 8.09 -1.57 -5.76
C TYR A 124 7.25 -2.42 -4.82
N VAL A 125 5.99 -2.73 -5.19
CA VAL A 125 5.11 -3.56 -4.35
C VAL A 125 5.66 -4.98 -4.19
N SER A 126 6.10 -5.63 -5.26
CA SER A 126 6.66 -6.99 -5.21
C SER A 126 7.89 -7.05 -4.28
N VAL A 127 8.83 -6.12 -4.45
CA VAL A 127 10.03 -6.05 -3.61
C VAL A 127 9.71 -5.68 -2.17
N LEU A 128 8.81 -4.72 -1.94
CA LEU A 128 8.39 -4.31 -0.60
C LEU A 128 7.76 -5.48 0.17
N VAL A 129 6.87 -6.24 -0.47
CA VAL A 129 6.23 -7.40 0.16
C VAL A 129 7.26 -8.47 0.51
N ASN A 130 8.22 -8.74 -0.38
CA ASN A 130 9.32 -9.66 -0.11
C ASN A 130 10.18 -9.19 1.08
N GLU A 131 10.57 -7.91 1.12
CA GLU A 131 11.37 -7.35 2.22
C GLU A 131 10.63 -7.41 3.57
N LEU A 132 9.32 -7.13 3.57
CA LEU A 132 8.47 -7.23 4.77
C LEU A 132 8.29 -8.66 5.28
N ARG A 133 8.42 -9.68 4.42
CA ARG A 133 8.42 -11.10 4.83
C ARG A 133 9.79 -11.57 5.29
N GLY A 134 10.84 -11.08 4.66
CA GLY A 134 12.22 -11.46 4.91
C GLY A 134 12.89 -10.53 5.92
N ARG A 135 13.77 -9.66 5.42
CA ARG A 135 14.70 -8.85 6.23
C ARG A 135 13.97 -7.94 7.22
N VAL A 136 13.01 -7.15 6.75
CA VAL A 136 12.26 -6.19 7.57
C VAL A 136 11.31 -6.94 8.51
N GLY A 137 10.72 -8.04 8.01
CA GLY A 137 9.92 -8.98 8.80
C GLY A 137 10.61 -9.42 10.08
N ARG A 138 11.85 -9.90 9.94
CA ARG A 138 12.69 -10.36 11.05
C ARG A 138 13.04 -9.24 12.03
N GLU A 139 13.41 -8.06 11.54
CA GLU A 139 13.84 -6.95 12.40
C GLU A 139 12.68 -6.37 13.22
N TYR A 140 11.52 -6.17 12.58
CA TYR A 140 10.33 -5.62 13.22
C TYR A 140 9.45 -6.67 13.92
N ASN A 141 9.79 -7.97 13.78
CA ASN A 141 8.97 -9.11 14.20
C ASN A 141 7.54 -9.05 13.62
N ILE A 142 7.42 -8.64 12.35
CA ILE A 142 6.14 -8.52 11.67
C ILE A 142 5.86 -9.76 10.80
N SER A 143 4.57 -10.03 10.56
CA SER A 143 4.15 -11.02 9.55
C SER A 143 3.15 -10.40 8.57
N LEU A 144 3.23 -10.83 7.31
CA LEU A 144 2.47 -10.25 6.20
C LEU A 144 1.85 -11.32 5.27
N PRO A 145 0.95 -12.20 5.77
CA PRO A 145 0.24 -13.14 4.90
C PRO A 145 -0.73 -12.42 3.95
N ALA A 146 -0.78 -12.90 2.70
CA ALA A 146 -1.76 -12.51 1.69
C ALA A 146 -3.17 -13.00 2.07
N MET A 147 -4.18 -12.14 1.84
CA MET A 147 -5.57 -12.36 2.22
C MET A 147 -6.43 -12.67 1.00
N GLY A 148 -7.01 -13.88 0.97
CA GLY A 148 -7.87 -14.32 -0.13
C GLY A 148 -7.10 -14.95 -1.29
N ALA A 149 -7.78 -15.81 -2.04
CA ALA A 149 -7.16 -16.63 -3.08
C ALA A 149 -6.56 -15.80 -4.24
N GLU A 150 -7.21 -14.69 -4.60
CA GLU A 150 -6.74 -13.82 -5.67
C GLU A 150 -5.42 -13.14 -5.33
N THR A 151 -5.34 -12.49 -4.16
CA THR A 151 -4.08 -11.89 -3.71
C THR A 151 -3.00 -12.96 -3.54
N GLN A 152 -3.31 -14.13 -2.98
CA GLN A 152 -2.33 -15.22 -2.84
C GLN A 152 -1.77 -15.70 -4.18
N ARG A 153 -2.61 -15.81 -5.21
CA ARG A 153 -2.18 -16.22 -6.54
C ARG A 153 -1.26 -15.17 -7.16
N ARG A 154 -1.69 -13.91 -7.20
CA ARG A 154 -0.91 -12.80 -7.78
C ARG A 154 0.39 -12.56 -7.03
N ASP A 155 0.36 -12.68 -5.71
CA ASP A 155 1.53 -12.55 -4.86
C ASP A 155 2.59 -13.61 -5.18
N ARG A 156 2.17 -14.87 -5.35
CA ARG A 156 3.06 -15.94 -5.79
C ARG A 156 3.59 -15.70 -7.20
N GLU A 157 2.73 -15.30 -8.14
CA GLU A 157 3.14 -14.97 -9.51
C GLU A 157 4.21 -13.85 -9.53
N MET A 158 4.00 -12.77 -8.76
CA MET A 158 4.96 -11.68 -8.64
C MET A 158 6.31 -12.11 -8.03
N GLU A 159 6.28 -13.04 -7.07
CA GLU A 159 7.48 -13.59 -6.42
C GLU A 159 8.25 -14.51 -7.37
N GLU A 160 7.56 -15.48 -8.00
CA GLU A 160 8.12 -16.41 -8.98
C GLU A 160 8.75 -15.64 -10.17
N ASP A 161 8.02 -14.67 -10.72
CA ASP A 161 8.53 -13.89 -11.86
C ASP A 161 9.77 -13.09 -11.48
N LEU A 162 9.75 -12.38 -10.35
CA LEU A 162 10.84 -11.46 -10.00
C LEU A 162 12.09 -12.15 -9.44
N TYR A 163 11.92 -13.19 -8.61
CA TYR A 163 13.02 -13.82 -7.89
C TYR A 163 13.47 -15.16 -8.46
N GLU A 164 12.58 -15.92 -9.12
CA GLU A 164 12.95 -17.20 -9.74
C GLU A 164 13.24 -17.05 -11.22
N ARG A 165 12.39 -16.33 -11.95
CA ARG A 165 12.54 -16.12 -13.40
C ARG A 165 13.35 -14.88 -13.76
N LEU A 166 13.64 -14.02 -12.78
CA LEU A 166 14.31 -12.73 -12.95
C LEU A 166 13.66 -11.88 -14.03
N ARG A 167 12.33 -11.82 -14.05
CA ARG A 167 11.53 -11.01 -14.96
C ARG A 167 10.86 -9.88 -14.19
N LEU A 168 10.92 -8.68 -14.74
CA LEU A 168 10.15 -7.57 -14.20
C LEU A 168 8.66 -7.82 -14.47
N PRO A 169 7.77 -7.39 -13.56
CA PRO A 169 6.34 -7.42 -13.83
C PRO A 169 6.06 -6.69 -15.15
N ASP A 170 5.29 -7.33 -16.03
CA ASP A 170 4.82 -6.70 -17.26
C ASP A 170 4.23 -5.32 -16.94
N THR A 171 4.40 -4.35 -17.85
CA THR A 171 3.70 -3.06 -17.72
C THR A 171 2.22 -3.34 -17.49
N THR A 172 1.73 -2.92 -16.33
CA THR A 172 0.39 -3.19 -15.86
C THR A 172 -0.61 -2.85 -16.96
N ARG A 173 -1.17 -3.88 -17.61
CA ARG A 173 -2.21 -3.68 -18.61
C ARG A 173 -3.43 -3.13 -17.88
N PRO A 174 -4.10 -2.10 -18.40
CA PRO A 174 -5.39 -1.71 -17.87
C PRO A 174 -6.28 -2.96 -17.89
N ALA A 175 -6.76 -3.40 -16.72
CA ALA A 175 -7.85 -4.37 -16.71
C ALA A 175 -8.98 -3.82 -17.61
N ALA A 176 -9.80 -4.68 -18.21
CA ALA A 176 -10.90 -4.23 -19.08
C ALA A 176 -11.88 -3.23 -18.39
N MET A 177 -11.77 -3.06 -17.06
CA MET A 177 -12.49 -2.13 -16.20
C MET A 177 -11.60 -1.05 -15.53
N GLY A 178 -10.36 -0.87 -15.98
CA GLY A 178 -9.45 0.20 -15.56
C GLY A 178 -8.93 0.15 -14.12
N PHE A 179 -9.20 -0.93 -13.37
CA PHE A 179 -8.77 -1.11 -11.98
C PHE A 179 -8.32 -2.55 -11.76
N ASN A 180 -7.08 -2.75 -11.32
CA ASN A 180 -6.62 -4.05 -10.86
C ASN A 180 -7.26 -4.39 -9.52
N ASP A 181 -7.45 -5.69 -9.27
CA ASP A 181 -7.84 -6.16 -7.95
C ASP A 181 -6.82 -5.71 -6.90
N PRO A 182 -7.27 -5.26 -5.71
CA PRO A 182 -6.38 -4.89 -4.62
C PRO A 182 -5.53 -6.07 -4.15
N LEU A 183 -4.28 -5.81 -3.80
CA LEU A 183 -3.47 -6.74 -3.03
C LEU A 183 -3.72 -6.49 -1.54
N LEU A 184 -4.26 -7.51 -0.87
CA LEU A 184 -4.71 -7.45 0.52
C LEU A 184 -3.76 -8.26 1.39
N TYR A 185 -3.07 -7.61 2.33
CA TYR A 185 -2.15 -8.27 3.24
C TYR A 185 -2.50 -8.00 4.70
N ARG A 186 -2.49 -9.02 5.55
CA ARG A 186 -2.66 -8.82 7.00
C ARG A 186 -1.30 -8.52 7.62
N LEU A 187 -1.02 -7.27 7.94
CA LEU A 187 0.15 -6.89 8.72
C LEU A 187 -0.11 -7.17 10.20
N SER A 188 0.71 -8.03 10.79
CA SER A 188 0.70 -8.31 12.22
C SER A 188 1.94 -7.72 12.86
N VAL A 189 1.78 -6.82 13.83
CA VAL A 189 2.87 -6.16 14.55
C VAL A 189 2.79 -6.49 16.04
N PRO A 190 3.87 -6.87 16.72
CA PRO A 190 3.84 -7.16 18.15
C PRO A 190 3.45 -5.90 18.94
N ARG A 191 2.60 -6.07 19.96
CA ARG A 191 2.37 -4.98 20.90
C ARG A 191 3.62 -4.82 21.78
N ARG A 192 4.11 -3.58 21.95
CA ARG A 192 5.23 -3.26 22.85
C ARG A 192 4.73 -2.59 24.14
N GLY A 193 5.34 -2.94 25.26
CA GLY A 193 5.06 -2.41 26.61
C GLY A 193 5.18 -3.48 27.69
N ARG A 194 5.48 -3.09 28.95
CA ARG A 194 5.73 -4.02 30.08
C ARG A 194 4.60 -5.04 30.35
N PHE A 195 3.39 -4.77 29.88
CA PHE A 195 2.21 -5.64 30.04
C PHE A 195 1.54 -6.00 28.70
N ALA A 196 2.18 -5.68 27.58
CA ALA A 196 1.57 -5.85 26.26
C ALA A 196 1.78 -7.28 25.76
N LYS A 197 0.72 -8.10 25.79
CA LYS A 197 0.69 -9.43 25.18
C LYS A 197 -0.03 -9.40 23.83
N GLY A 198 0.44 -10.21 22.88
CA GLY A 198 -0.16 -10.38 21.55
C GLY A 198 0.25 -9.34 20.51
N SER A 199 -0.40 -9.39 19.34
CA SER A 199 -0.12 -8.54 18.18
C SER A 199 -1.30 -7.63 17.84
N ARG A 200 -1.01 -6.49 17.22
CA ARG A 200 -1.99 -5.66 16.52
C ARG A 200 -2.02 -6.14 15.08
N HIS A 201 -3.21 -6.35 14.55
CA HIS A 201 -3.41 -6.70 13.15
C HIS A 201 -4.04 -5.52 12.43
N THR A 202 -3.55 -5.26 11.23
CA THR A 202 -4.14 -4.28 10.32
C THR A 202 -4.07 -4.84 8.91
N THR A 203 -5.11 -4.61 8.11
CA THR A 203 -5.02 -4.95 6.69
C THR A 203 -4.30 -3.84 5.95
N LEU A 204 -3.23 -4.14 5.22
CA LEU A 204 -2.67 -3.27 4.20
C LEU A 204 -3.33 -3.57 2.87
N VAL A 205 -3.80 -2.52 2.21
CA VAL A 205 -4.37 -2.63 0.87
C VAL A 205 -3.50 -1.83 -0.09
N PHE A 206 -2.80 -2.53 -0.98
CA PHE A 206 -2.07 -1.91 -2.08
C PHE A 206 -2.92 -1.98 -3.34
N PHE A 207 -3.02 -0.85 -4.02
CA PHE A 207 -3.60 -0.80 -5.34
C PHE A 207 -2.54 -0.25 -6.27
N ASP A 208 -2.28 -1.01 -7.33
CA ASP A 208 -1.65 -0.45 -8.50
C ASP A 208 -2.76 0.16 -9.35
N ALA A 209 -3.06 1.44 -9.10
CA ALA A 209 -3.74 2.22 -10.09
C ALA A 209 -2.76 2.33 -11.26
N ALA A 210 -3.11 1.76 -12.41
CA ALA A 210 -2.40 2.01 -13.66
C ALA A 210 -2.47 3.53 -13.89
N GLY A 211 -1.47 4.23 -13.35
CA GLY A 211 -1.39 5.68 -13.42
C GLY A 211 -1.51 6.04 -14.89
N GLU A 212 -2.48 6.89 -15.19
CA GLU A 212 -2.71 7.56 -16.47
C GLU A 212 -3.75 6.95 -17.42
N ASP A 213 -4.19 5.70 -17.30
CA ASP A 213 -5.17 5.12 -18.26
C ASP A 213 -6.64 5.12 -17.76
N LEU A 214 -7.03 6.20 -17.08
CA LEU A 214 -8.41 6.43 -16.63
C LEU A 214 -9.26 7.00 -17.78
N LYS A 215 -9.44 6.21 -18.84
CA LYS A 215 -10.20 6.62 -20.04
C LYS A 215 -11.72 6.75 -19.81
N SER A 216 -12.26 6.12 -18.77
CA SER A 216 -13.71 6.14 -18.47
C SER A 216 -14.03 6.95 -17.20
N ALA A 217 -15.22 7.54 -17.20
CA ALA A 217 -15.74 8.28 -16.04
C ALA A 217 -15.86 7.38 -14.80
N GLU A 218 -16.21 6.11 -14.98
CA GLU A 218 -16.31 5.13 -13.89
C GLU A 218 -14.94 4.82 -13.28
N ALA A 219 -13.90 4.65 -14.10
CA ALA A 219 -12.55 4.40 -13.63
C ALA A 219 -12.03 5.60 -12.84
N MET A 220 -12.26 6.83 -13.35
CA MET A 220 -11.90 8.07 -12.65
C MET A 220 -12.64 8.22 -11.32
N ALA A 221 -13.94 7.94 -11.28
CA ALA A 221 -14.72 7.97 -10.06
C ALA A 221 -14.21 6.98 -9.01
N ARG A 222 -13.85 5.75 -9.42
CA ARG A 222 -13.24 4.75 -8.54
C ARG A 222 -11.86 5.17 -8.05
N TYR A 223 -11.02 5.72 -8.92
CA TYR A 223 -9.71 6.26 -8.56
C TYR A 223 -9.81 7.37 -7.51
N THR A 224 -10.79 8.26 -7.71
CA THR A 224 -11.00 9.36 -6.77
C THR A 224 -11.51 8.85 -5.42
N GLN A 225 -12.42 7.87 -5.41
CA GLN A 225 -12.90 7.22 -4.18
C GLN A 225 -11.77 6.47 -3.44
N TYR A 226 -10.88 5.83 -4.19
CA TYR A 226 -9.67 5.18 -3.66
C TYR A 226 -8.78 6.17 -2.92
N LEU A 227 -8.41 7.28 -3.58
CA LEU A 227 -7.57 8.31 -2.98
C LEU A 227 -8.22 8.95 -1.75
N ALA A 228 -9.53 9.23 -1.82
CA ALA A 228 -10.29 9.78 -0.69
C ALA A 228 -10.43 8.78 0.48
N ALA A 229 -10.22 7.48 0.24
CA ALA A 229 -10.22 6.46 1.27
C ALA A 229 -8.84 6.15 1.85
N ALA A 230 -7.76 6.66 1.25
CA ALA A 230 -6.38 6.38 1.63
C ALA A 230 -6.02 6.95 3.02
N ASP A 231 -5.36 6.13 3.83
CA ASP A 231 -4.82 6.50 5.14
C ASP A 231 -3.43 7.12 5.06
N GLY A 232 -2.76 6.90 3.92
CA GLY A 232 -1.45 7.42 3.54
C GLY A 232 -1.22 7.22 2.04
N ILE A 233 -0.39 8.06 1.44
CA ILE A 233 -0.09 8.05 0.01
C ILE A 233 1.43 7.88 -0.16
N ILE A 234 1.84 7.02 -1.08
CA ILE A 234 3.20 6.89 -1.58
C ILE A 234 3.19 7.40 -3.02
N LEU A 235 3.82 8.55 -3.25
CA LEU A 235 4.03 9.12 -4.58
C LEU A 235 5.40 8.68 -5.10
N LEU A 236 5.44 7.79 -6.09
CA LEU A 236 6.66 7.38 -6.77
C LEU A 236 7.05 8.43 -7.81
N VAL A 237 8.25 8.96 -7.65
CA VAL A 237 8.87 9.92 -8.58
C VAL A 237 10.02 9.19 -9.27
N ASP A 238 9.97 9.09 -10.59
CA ASP A 238 11.08 8.57 -11.37
C ASP A 238 12.01 9.74 -11.76
N PRO A 239 13.22 9.84 -11.17
CA PRO A 239 14.12 10.94 -11.47
C PRO A 239 14.56 10.90 -12.94
N LEU A 240 14.55 9.73 -13.59
CA LEU A 240 14.87 9.61 -15.01
C LEU A 240 13.80 10.23 -15.90
N GLN A 241 12.63 10.66 -15.39
CA GLN A 241 11.64 11.42 -16.17
C GLN A 241 11.90 12.92 -16.16
N MET A 242 12.83 13.41 -15.33
CA MET A 242 13.16 14.83 -15.22
C MET A 242 14.27 15.21 -16.21
N GLY A 243 14.04 16.25 -17.02
CA GLY A 243 14.97 16.67 -18.08
C GLY A 243 16.39 16.94 -17.56
N SER A 244 16.51 17.70 -16.48
CA SER A 244 17.81 18.03 -15.86
C SER A 244 18.61 16.83 -15.37
N VAL A 245 17.95 15.75 -14.94
CA VAL A 245 18.60 14.51 -14.52
C VAL A 245 19.10 13.73 -15.74
N ARG A 246 18.31 13.71 -16.83
CA ARG A 246 18.71 13.10 -18.10
C ARG A 246 19.94 13.80 -18.69
N ASP A 247 19.94 15.13 -18.67
CA ASP A 247 21.02 15.95 -19.23
C ASP A 247 22.35 15.78 -18.47
N ARG A 248 22.28 15.48 -17.17
CA ARG A 248 23.45 15.25 -16.31
C ARG A 248 24.00 13.82 -16.38
N GLY A 249 23.50 12.99 -17.28
CA GLY A 249 24.10 11.68 -17.57
C GLY A 249 23.78 10.59 -16.55
N ALA A 250 22.59 10.60 -15.94
CA ALA A 250 22.13 9.56 -15.01
C ALA A 250 21.99 8.14 -15.63
N SER A 251 22.39 7.95 -16.88
CA SER A 251 22.59 6.64 -17.54
C SER A 251 24.04 6.48 -17.99
N ALA A 252 25.01 6.61 -17.09
CA ALA A 252 26.42 6.33 -17.40
C ALA A 252 26.65 4.88 -17.89
N ASP A 253 25.73 3.97 -17.58
CA ASP A 253 25.82 2.53 -17.91
C ASP A 253 24.99 2.09 -19.14
N GLY A 254 24.50 3.04 -19.95
CA GLY A 254 23.85 2.72 -21.24
C GLY A 254 22.44 2.12 -21.16
N ALA A 255 21.81 2.14 -19.98
CA ALA A 255 20.41 1.72 -19.84
C ALA A 255 19.48 2.68 -20.61
N PRO A 256 18.51 2.15 -21.40
CA PRO A 256 17.56 2.99 -22.13
C PRO A 256 16.78 3.89 -21.16
N LEU A 257 16.77 5.19 -21.42
CA LEU A 257 15.92 6.11 -20.67
C LEU A 257 14.45 5.80 -20.99
N PRO A 258 13.55 5.83 -19.98
CA PRO A 258 12.13 5.64 -20.23
C PRO A 258 11.59 6.75 -21.16
N ALA A 259 10.44 6.52 -21.80
CA ALA A 259 9.71 7.61 -22.43
C ALA A 259 9.37 8.67 -21.37
N VAL A 260 9.32 9.94 -21.78
CA VAL A 260 8.84 11.00 -20.89
C VAL A 260 7.32 10.86 -20.79
N GLU A 261 6.84 10.58 -19.59
CA GLU A 261 5.43 10.41 -19.25
C GLU A 261 4.91 11.67 -18.53
N THR A 262 3.76 11.58 -17.86
CA THR A 262 3.18 12.71 -17.11
C THR A 262 4.17 13.20 -16.05
N SER A 263 4.36 14.51 -15.99
CA SER A 263 5.30 15.09 -15.05
C SER A 263 4.87 14.81 -13.59
N PRO A 264 5.82 14.56 -12.67
CA PRO A 264 5.51 14.39 -11.24
C PRO A 264 4.73 15.58 -10.66
N GLN A 265 4.97 16.80 -11.16
CA GLN A 265 4.29 18.02 -10.76
C GLN A 265 2.80 17.99 -11.13
N GLN A 266 2.47 17.53 -12.34
CA GLN A 266 1.08 17.41 -12.78
C GLN A 266 0.36 16.33 -11.97
N ILE A 267 0.99 15.17 -11.76
CA ILE A 267 0.43 14.10 -10.91
C ILE A 267 0.15 14.61 -9.48
N ALA A 268 1.09 15.35 -8.89
CA ALA A 268 0.92 15.96 -7.57
C ALA A 268 -0.25 16.96 -7.53
N SER A 269 -0.39 17.78 -8.58
CA SER A 269 -1.47 18.77 -8.72
C SER A 269 -2.83 18.09 -8.77
N ASP A 270 -2.97 17.11 -9.65
CA ASP A 270 -4.21 16.37 -9.86
C ASP A 270 -4.61 15.62 -8.60
N LEU A 271 -3.63 15.00 -7.92
CA LEU A 271 -3.84 14.33 -6.64
C LEU A 271 -4.32 15.30 -5.56
N ALA A 272 -3.69 16.47 -5.41
CA ALA A 272 -4.10 17.48 -4.44
C ALA A 272 -5.51 18.00 -4.74
N ALA A 273 -5.83 18.27 -6.00
CA ALA A 273 -7.17 18.71 -6.44
C ALA A 273 -8.25 17.66 -6.12
N GLN A 274 -7.98 16.39 -6.45
CA GLN A 274 -8.90 15.27 -6.18
C GLN A 274 -9.11 15.02 -4.68
N LEU A 275 -8.06 15.12 -3.86
CA LEU A 275 -8.20 14.96 -2.41
C LEU A 275 -8.95 16.12 -1.76
N ARG A 276 -8.78 17.34 -2.28
CA ARG A 276 -9.51 18.53 -1.81
C ARG A 276 -11.00 18.46 -2.13
N SER A 277 -11.36 18.06 -3.35
CA SER A 277 -12.77 18.00 -3.77
C SER A 277 -13.61 17.03 -2.92
N HIS A 278 -12.98 16.03 -2.32
CA HIS A 278 -13.66 15.04 -1.47
C HIS A 278 -13.68 15.39 0.03
N GLY A 279 -13.07 16.50 0.47
CA GLY A 279 -13.31 17.16 1.76
C GLY A 279 -12.98 16.40 3.06
N ARG A 280 -12.60 15.11 3.00
CA ARG A 280 -12.40 14.26 4.21
C ARG A 280 -11.07 14.46 4.91
N SER A 281 -10.11 15.09 4.24
CA SER A 281 -8.75 15.24 4.70
C SER A 281 -8.20 16.62 4.35
N VAL A 282 -8.95 17.70 4.58
CA VAL A 282 -8.44 19.07 4.35
C VAL A 282 -8.51 19.87 5.65
N SER A 283 -7.39 20.49 6.02
CA SER A 283 -7.29 21.43 7.13
C SER A 283 -6.52 22.66 6.67
N ARG A 284 -7.09 23.85 6.87
CA ARG A 284 -6.50 25.13 6.43
C ARG A 284 -6.06 25.14 4.96
N GLY A 285 -6.87 24.53 4.08
CA GLY A 285 -6.61 24.44 2.63
C GLY A 285 -5.59 23.37 2.20
N ARG A 286 -4.98 22.65 3.16
CA ARG A 286 -3.98 21.61 2.92
C ARG A 286 -4.54 20.22 3.17
N VAL A 287 -4.10 19.26 2.35
CA VAL A 287 -4.45 17.85 2.48
C VAL A 287 -3.74 17.26 3.71
N THR A 288 -4.50 16.63 4.61
CA THR A 288 -4.00 16.05 5.89
C THR A 288 -3.68 14.56 5.80
N THR A 289 -3.98 13.92 4.67
CA THR A 289 -3.52 12.55 4.43
C THR A 289 -2.00 12.57 4.26
N PRO A 290 -1.22 11.82 5.08
CA PRO A 290 0.24 11.87 5.02
C PRO A 290 0.76 11.33 3.69
N MET A 291 1.75 12.02 3.13
CA MET A 291 2.35 11.69 1.84
C MET A 291 3.84 11.36 1.97
N ALA A 292 4.22 10.15 1.55
CA ALA A 292 5.61 9.77 1.33
C ALA A 292 5.95 9.99 -0.14
N VAL A 293 6.86 10.91 -0.42
CA VAL A 293 7.34 11.19 -1.78
C VAL A 293 8.59 10.35 -1.98
N ALA A 294 8.50 9.27 -2.75
CA ALA A 294 9.56 8.31 -2.94
C ALA A 294 10.22 8.50 -4.31
N VAL A 295 11.41 9.09 -4.32
CA VAL A 295 12.29 9.11 -5.50
C VAL A 295 12.81 7.69 -5.73
N THR A 296 12.35 7.09 -6.82
CA THR A 296 12.69 5.71 -7.20
C THR A 296 13.99 5.67 -8.00
N LYS A 297 14.49 4.46 -8.27
CA LYS A 297 15.66 4.21 -9.12
C LYS A 297 16.90 5.02 -8.69
N THR A 298 17.08 5.19 -7.37
CA THR A 298 18.23 5.95 -6.83
C THR A 298 19.57 5.32 -7.16
N ASP A 299 19.60 4.05 -7.55
CA ASP A 299 20.76 3.37 -8.11
C ASP A 299 21.29 4.04 -9.38
N ALA A 300 20.42 4.59 -10.23
CA ALA A 300 20.81 5.36 -11.42
C ALA A 300 21.41 6.72 -11.07
N LEU A 301 21.19 7.20 -9.84
CA LEU A 301 21.68 8.49 -9.38
C LEU A 301 23.05 8.41 -8.71
N ARG A 302 23.66 7.22 -8.54
CA ARG A 302 24.91 7.04 -7.78
C ARG A 302 26.03 8.02 -8.17
N ALA A 303 26.17 8.34 -9.45
CA ALA A 303 27.18 9.30 -9.95
C ALA A 303 26.91 10.76 -9.54
N LEU A 304 25.66 11.08 -9.18
CA LEU A 304 25.20 12.40 -8.73
C LEU A 304 25.16 12.50 -7.20
N LEU A 305 25.38 11.40 -6.47
CA LEU A 305 25.34 11.35 -5.01
C LEU A 305 26.73 11.51 -4.41
N GLY A 306 26.81 12.18 -3.26
CA GLY A 306 28.05 12.23 -2.48
C GLY A 306 28.44 10.86 -1.93
N ALA A 307 29.73 10.63 -1.70
CA ALA A 307 30.27 9.34 -1.22
C ALA A 307 29.67 8.87 0.12
N HIS A 308 29.14 9.79 0.93
CA HIS A 308 28.52 9.51 2.23
C HIS A 308 26.99 9.68 2.22
N SER A 309 26.37 9.73 1.04
CA SER A 309 24.93 9.86 0.92
C SER A 309 24.20 8.73 1.67
N PRO A 310 23.16 9.04 2.48
CA PRO A 310 22.34 8.05 3.15
C PRO A 310 21.57 7.19 2.15
N LEU A 311 21.40 7.64 0.90
CA LEU A 311 20.71 6.90 -0.16
C LEU A 311 21.48 5.69 -0.70
N LEU A 312 22.78 5.58 -0.37
CA LEU A 312 23.65 4.50 -0.85
C LEU A 312 23.53 3.21 -0.02
N HIS A 313 22.85 3.25 1.13
CA HIS A 313 22.72 2.13 2.06
C HIS A 313 21.34 2.06 2.71
N ASN A 314 20.99 0.89 3.24
CA ASN A 314 19.78 0.69 4.03
C ASN A 314 19.94 1.29 5.42
N ALA A 315 18.86 1.88 5.94
CA ALA A 315 18.78 2.32 7.34
C ALA A 315 18.95 1.12 8.28
N THR A 316 19.60 1.37 9.42
CA THR A 316 19.70 0.37 10.50
C THR A 316 18.47 0.46 11.39
N HIS A 317 17.47 -0.36 11.08
CA HIS A 317 16.21 -0.45 11.84
C HIS A 317 16.34 -1.22 13.17
N THR A 318 17.45 -1.00 13.90
CA THR A 318 17.85 -1.81 15.06
C THR A 318 16.76 -1.90 16.11
N GLY A 319 16.42 -3.13 16.49
CA GLY A 319 15.39 -3.38 17.49
C GLY A 319 13.99 -3.14 16.95
N GLY A 320 13.80 -3.15 15.63
CA GLY A 320 12.50 -2.96 14.98
C GLY A 320 11.90 -1.59 15.25
N GLU A 321 12.73 -0.54 15.20
CA GLU A 321 12.32 0.86 15.34
C GLU A 321 12.72 1.62 14.07
N LEU A 322 11.85 2.52 13.60
CA LEU A 322 12.19 3.44 12.51
C LEU A 322 13.10 4.54 13.06
N ASP A 323 14.25 4.74 12.45
CA ASP A 323 15.16 5.83 12.80
C ASP A 323 14.68 7.16 12.19
N ASP A 324 14.24 8.08 13.04
CA ASP A 324 13.72 9.39 12.60
C ASP A 324 14.84 10.34 12.14
N ASP A 325 16.06 10.17 12.65
CA ASP A 325 17.20 11.04 12.32
C ASP A 325 17.77 10.66 10.95
N ASP A 326 17.92 9.37 10.69
CA ASP A 326 18.27 8.85 9.36
C ASP A 326 17.21 9.26 8.31
N ARG A 327 15.93 9.14 8.66
CA ARG A 327 14.84 9.62 7.81
C ARG A 327 14.98 11.12 7.50
N LEU A 328 15.30 11.95 8.49
CA LEU A 328 15.49 13.39 8.28
C LEU A 328 16.70 13.68 7.38
N ALA A 329 17.80 12.95 7.53
CA ALA A 329 18.96 13.10 6.67
C ALA A 329 18.61 12.80 5.19
N VAL A 330 17.89 11.70 4.94
CA VAL A 330 17.38 11.37 3.60
C VAL A 330 16.42 12.44 3.07
N HIS A 331 15.52 12.93 3.93
CA HIS A 331 14.55 13.97 3.56
C HIS A 331 15.25 15.24 3.05
N GLU A 332 16.22 15.76 3.80
CA GLU A 332 16.92 17.00 3.44
C GLU A 332 17.78 16.83 2.18
N GLU A 333 18.48 15.70 2.03
CA GLU A 333 19.28 15.46 0.83
C GLU A 333 18.41 15.39 -0.43
N LEU A 334 17.29 14.67 -0.38
CA LEU A 334 16.38 14.60 -1.53
C LEU A 334 15.66 15.91 -1.80
N ARG A 335 15.29 16.65 -0.76
CA ARG A 335 14.73 18.00 -0.92
C ARG A 335 15.71 18.90 -1.68
N SER A 336 17.00 18.83 -1.35
CA SER A 336 18.06 19.56 -2.05
C SER A 336 18.18 19.09 -3.51
N LEU A 337 18.30 17.78 -3.74
CA LEU A 337 18.44 17.21 -5.09
C LEU A 337 17.25 17.55 -6.00
N LEU A 338 16.02 17.38 -5.52
CA LEU A 338 14.81 17.73 -6.26
C LEU A 338 14.78 19.23 -6.59
N SER A 339 15.17 20.07 -5.62
CA SER A 339 15.26 21.53 -5.84
C SER A 339 16.28 21.89 -6.91
N ASP A 340 17.42 21.20 -6.95
CA ASP A 340 18.45 21.41 -7.98
C ASP A 340 18.03 20.92 -9.36
N TRP A 341 17.11 19.94 -9.44
CA TRP A 341 16.65 19.36 -10.70
C TRP A 341 15.53 20.17 -11.35
N ASP A 342 14.56 20.68 -10.59
CA ASP A 342 13.41 21.39 -11.16
C ASP A 342 13.25 22.83 -10.65
N SER A 343 14.31 23.40 -10.07
CA SER A 343 14.28 24.71 -9.40
C SER A 343 13.28 24.76 -8.24
N GLY A 344 13.03 23.62 -7.58
CA GLY A 344 12.17 23.45 -6.41
C GLY A 344 10.68 23.57 -6.70
N VAL A 345 10.24 23.43 -7.96
CA VAL A 345 8.82 23.56 -8.34
C VAL A 345 7.99 22.47 -7.67
N LEU A 346 8.39 21.21 -7.79
CA LEU A 346 7.69 20.08 -7.18
C LEU A 346 7.64 20.20 -5.66
N CYS A 347 8.77 20.52 -5.02
CA CYS A 347 8.83 20.66 -3.56
C CYS A 347 7.89 21.75 -3.05
N ARG A 348 7.94 22.96 -3.64
CA ARG A 348 7.05 24.06 -3.26
C ARG A 348 5.58 23.70 -3.42
N GLN A 349 5.22 23.04 -4.51
CA GLN A 349 3.84 22.61 -4.76
C GLN A 349 3.36 21.62 -3.68
N LEU A 350 4.13 20.56 -3.44
CA LEU A 350 3.77 19.54 -2.45
C LEU A 350 3.68 20.12 -1.03
N GLU A 351 4.60 21.00 -0.65
CA GLU A 351 4.60 21.66 0.66
C GLU A 351 3.39 22.59 0.84
N ASN A 352 2.99 23.29 -0.22
CA ASN A 352 1.79 24.12 -0.20
C ASN A 352 0.50 23.29 -0.15
N ASP A 353 0.50 22.11 -0.77
CA ASP A 353 -0.70 21.29 -0.91
C ASP A 353 -0.93 20.31 0.24
N PHE A 354 0.13 19.76 0.84
CA PHE A 354 0.04 18.67 1.83
C PHE A 354 0.58 19.11 3.19
N ALA A 355 -0.19 18.88 4.25
CA ALA A 355 0.16 19.25 5.62
C ALA A 355 1.26 18.37 6.21
N GLU A 356 1.35 17.11 5.76
CA GLU A 356 2.29 16.12 6.28
C GLU A 356 2.95 15.39 5.11
N LEU A 357 4.24 15.66 4.89
CA LEU A 357 5.01 15.00 3.84
C LEU A 357 6.44 14.67 4.29
N SER A 358 7.04 13.64 3.69
CA SER A 358 8.48 13.39 3.78
C SER A 358 9.00 12.83 2.45
N TYR A 359 10.21 13.25 2.06
CA TYR A 359 10.94 12.70 0.92
C TYR A 359 11.69 11.44 1.34
N PHE A 360 11.70 10.45 0.45
CA PHE A 360 12.36 9.16 0.57
C PHE A 360 13.02 8.82 -0.76
N GLY A 361 14.11 8.05 -0.70
CA GLY A 361 14.81 7.61 -1.89
C GLY A 361 15.00 6.12 -1.81
N LEU A 362 14.68 5.42 -2.88
CA LEU A 362 14.71 3.97 -2.92
C LEU A 362 15.13 3.42 -4.27
N SER A 363 15.71 2.23 -4.24
CA SER A 363 15.93 1.40 -5.40
C SER A 363 15.37 0.01 -5.13
N ALA A 364 14.36 -0.39 -5.90
CA ALA A 364 13.75 -1.71 -5.76
C ALA A 364 14.69 -2.83 -6.20
N LEU A 365 15.47 -2.60 -7.26
CA LEU A 365 16.36 -3.61 -7.85
C LEU A 365 17.80 -3.49 -7.35
N GLY A 366 18.21 -2.33 -6.82
CA GLY A 366 19.59 -2.05 -6.37
C GLY A 366 20.56 -1.68 -7.49
N ALA A 367 20.20 -2.04 -8.72
CA ALA A 367 20.92 -1.80 -9.96
C ALA A 367 19.93 -1.69 -11.14
N PRO A 368 20.31 -1.01 -12.23
CA PRO A 368 19.45 -0.89 -13.39
C PRO A 368 19.24 -2.27 -14.08
N PRO A 369 18.11 -2.46 -14.79
CA PRO A 369 17.91 -3.63 -15.64
C PRO A 369 19.01 -3.80 -16.70
N PRO A 370 19.29 -5.03 -17.17
CA PRO A 370 20.26 -5.27 -18.24
C PRO A 370 19.89 -4.50 -19.52
N ALA A 371 20.87 -3.85 -20.15
CA ALA A 371 20.64 -3.05 -21.35
C ALA A 371 20.14 -3.88 -22.55
N ASP A 372 20.57 -5.15 -22.63
CA ASP A 372 20.16 -6.12 -23.65
C ASP A 372 18.82 -6.81 -23.36
N ALA A 373 18.35 -6.76 -22.11
CA ALA A 373 17.10 -7.36 -21.66
C ALA A 373 16.38 -6.44 -20.65
N PRO A 374 15.79 -5.32 -21.10
CA PRO A 374 15.17 -4.32 -20.22
C PRO A 374 13.89 -4.81 -19.52
N ALA A 375 13.36 -5.97 -19.91
CA ALA A 375 12.24 -6.64 -19.25
C ALA A 375 12.69 -7.56 -18.11
N ASP A 376 14.00 -7.78 -17.95
CA ASP A 376 14.55 -8.69 -16.95
C ASP A 376 15.08 -7.93 -15.74
N ALA A 377 15.05 -8.58 -14.59
CA ALA A 377 15.72 -8.13 -13.38
C ALA A 377 17.25 -8.34 -13.51
N PRO A 378 18.08 -7.67 -12.69
CA PRO A 378 19.51 -7.94 -12.64
C PRO A 378 19.80 -9.42 -12.40
N LYS A 379 20.86 -9.96 -13.03
CA LYS A 379 21.25 -11.37 -12.90
C LYS A 379 21.55 -11.81 -11.47
N SER A 380 21.95 -10.86 -10.61
CA SER A 380 22.16 -11.08 -9.17
C SER A 380 20.86 -11.18 -8.36
N GLY A 381 19.71 -11.00 -9.00
CA GLY A 381 18.44 -10.73 -8.34
C GLY A 381 18.34 -9.30 -7.80
N PRO A 382 17.14 -8.90 -7.33
CA PRO A 382 16.93 -7.61 -6.68
C PRO A 382 17.79 -7.46 -5.41
N GLN A 383 18.46 -6.32 -5.27
CA GLN A 383 19.19 -5.90 -4.07
C GLN A 383 18.64 -4.58 -3.52
N PRO A 384 17.49 -4.61 -2.84
CA PRO A 384 16.74 -3.41 -2.50
C PRO A 384 17.50 -2.47 -1.57
N LEU A 385 17.35 -1.17 -1.85
CA LEU A 385 17.77 -0.06 -1.01
C LEU A 385 16.55 0.77 -0.60
N ARG A 386 16.31 0.88 0.71
CA ARG A 386 15.35 1.76 1.38
C ARG A 386 13.91 1.61 0.90
N VAL A 387 13.56 0.45 0.35
CA VAL A 387 12.22 0.16 -0.19
C VAL A 387 11.15 0.23 0.90
N GLU A 388 11.50 -0.15 2.12
CA GLU A 388 10.60 -0.17 3.27
C GLU A 388 10.30 1.21 3.87
N ASP A 389 11.22 2.18 3.71
CA ASP A 389 11.20 3.45 4.45
C ASP A 389 9.88 4.23 4.29
N PRO A 390 9.31 4.40 3.07
CA PRO A 390 8.05 5.12 2.89
C PRO A 390 6.88 4.49 3.68
N LEU A 391 6.77 3.15 3.62
CA LEU A 391 5.70 2.45 4.31
C LEU A 391 5.91 2.49 5.82
N LEU A 392 7.13 2.23 6.30
CA LEU A 392 7.45 2.25 7.74
C LEU A 392 7.17 3.62 8.35
N TRP A 393 7.46 4.71 7.64
CA TRP A 393 7.09 6.05 8.07
C TRP A 393 5.58 6.22 8.19
N LEU A 394 4.80 5.82 7.17
CA LEU A 394 3.34 5.89 7.22
C LEU A 394 2.77 5.05 8.40
N LEU A 395 3.34 3.88 8.67
CA LEU A 395 2.97 3.04 9.81
C LEU A 395 3.36 3.67 11.15
N GLY A 396 4.55 4.29 11.22
CA GLY A 396 5.04 5.03 12.39
C GLY A 396 4.16 6.22 12.76
N ARG A 397 3.73 7.00 11.75
CA ARG A 397 2.77 8.11 11.92
C ARG A 397 1.44 7.68 12.55
N ARG A 398 1.06 6.41 12.36
CA ARG A 398 -0.17 5.83 12.94
C ARG A 398 0.07 5.04 14.22
N GLY A 399 1.30 5.04 14.74
CA GLY A 399 1.68 4.32 15.97
C GLY A 399 1.61 2.80 15.84
N LEU A 400 1.74 2.27 14.62
CA LEU A 400 1.82 0.82 14.38
C LEU A 400 3.25 0.32 14.53
N VAL A 401 4.24 1.12 14.13
CA VAL A 401 5.68 0.82 14.25
C VAL A 401 6.31 1.87 15.18
N PRO A 402 7.18 1.48 16.12
CA PRO A 402 7.88 2.43 16.99
C PRO A 402 8.87 3.27 16.19
N VAL A 403 9.03 4.52 16.62
CA VAL A 403 9.95 5.49 16.01
C VAL A 403 10.98 5.88 17.06
N ARG A 404 12.25 5.69 16.74
CA ARG A 404 13.39 6.12 17.55
C ARG A 404 13.74 7.54 17.15
N ARG A 405 13.86 8.42 18.14
CA ARG A 405 14.40 9.77 18.01
C ARG A 405 15.62 9.87 18.89
N SER A 406 16.73 10.42 18.40
CA SER A 406 17.78 10.86 19.29
C SER A 406 17.17 11.86 20.30
N ARG A 407 17.39 11.60 21.59
CA ARG A 407 17.08 12.60 22.61
C ARG A 407 18.15 13.68 22.53
N PRO A 408 17.79 14.97 22.58
CA PRO A 408 18.78 16.04 22.76
C PRO A 408 19.65 15.73 23.99
N GLU A 409 20.97 15.90 23.86
CA GLU A 409 21.97 15.59 24.89
C GLU A 409 21.66 16.25 26.25
N GLU A 410 20.97 17.39 26.27
CA GLU A 410 20.58 18.10 27.51
C GLU A 410 19.71 17.26 28.47
N GLN A 411 18.96 16.27 27.97
CA GLN A 411 18.16 15.37 28.83
C GLN A 411 18.91 14.11 29.30
N ARG A 412 20.06 13.80 28.71
CA ARG A 412 20.96 12.75 29.21
C ARG A 412 21.77 13.26 30.39
N GLU A 413 22.28 14.49 30.31
CA GLU A 413 22.99 15.10 31.44
C GLU A 413 22.09 15.32 32.67
N SER A 414 20.80 15.66 32.49
CA SER A 414 19.92 15.86 33.65
C SER A 414 19.61 14.57 34.42
N ARG A 415 19.60 13.40 33.76
CA ARG A 415 19.46 12.10 34.44
C ARG A 415 20.75 11.62 35.08
N ASP A 416 21.90 11.87 34.46
CA ASP A 416 23.20 11.53 35.05
C ASP A 416 23.58 12.47 36.21
N ARG A 417 23.11 13.72 36.20
CA ARG A 417 23.24 14.63 37.35
C ARG A 417 22.25 14.28 38.47
N MET A 418 21.02 13.87 38.15
CA MET A 418 20.06 13.41 39.17
C MET A 418 20.46 12.06 39.79
N GLY A 419 21.04 11.15 39.01
CA GLY A 419 21.52 9.85 39.49
C GLY A 419 22.83 9.91 40.29
N LYS A 420 23.58 11.02 40.21
CA LYS A 420 24.77 11.28 41.05
C LYS A 420 24.47 12.14 42.29
N ALA A 421 23.26 12.70 42.41
CA ALA A 421 22.84 13.46 43.60
C ALA A 421 22.23 12.56 44.70
N ASP A 422 21.86 11.32 44.36
CA ASP A 422 21.31 10.31 45.28
C ASP A 422 22.31 9.19 45.62
N ALA A 423 23.62 9.44 45.50
CA ALA A 423 24.70 8.51 45.85
C ALA A 423 25.58 9.03 46.98
#